data_AF-A0A7C4E062-F1
#
_entry.id   AF-A0A7C4E062-F1
#
_cell.length_a   1.000
_cell.length_b   1.000
_cell.length_c   1.000
_cell.angle_alpha   90.00
_cell.angle_beta   90.00
_cell.angle_gamma   90.00
#
_symmetry.space_group_name_H-M   'P 1'
#
loop_
_entity.id
_entity.type
_entity.pdbx_description
1 polymer ?
#
loop_
_entity_poly.entity_id
_entity_poly.type
_entity_poly.pdbx_seq_one_letter_code
_entity_poly.pdbx_strand_id
1 'polypeptide(L)'
;MAWLVEVFVQGRGWTPLRQVFRHSGVVASFDEALSLGCMVVLKSVEQTSRAAGASAGDVVGFRVMEVSDEPDPLPPEAVKWEYVRHRFFRRGSAYFLYKSWSWPD
;
A
#
# COMPACT_ATOMS: atom_id res chain seq x y z
N MET A 1 -10.68 2.73 -17.87
CA MET A 1 -9.92 1.65 -17.22
C MET A 1 -9.21 2.26 -16.05
N ALA A 2 -9.36 1.68 -14.86
CA ALA A 2 -8.82 2.22 -13.62
C ALA A 2 -8.07 1.13 -12.84
N TRP A 3 -7.41 1.53 -11.76
CA TRP A 3 -6.55 0.66 -10.98
C TRP A 3 -6.93 0.70 -9.51
N LEU A 4 -7.22 -0.47 -8.93
CA LEU A 4 -7.56 -0.63 -7.53
C LEU A 4 -6.32 -1.01 -6.72
N VAL A 5 -6.13 -0.29 -5.61
CA VAL A 5 -5.19 -0.60 -4.55
C VAL A 5 -5.92 -1.27 -3.40
N GLU A 6 -5.47 -2.48 -3.05
CA GLU A 6 -5.78 -3.11 -1.77
C GLU A 6 -4.51 -3.22 -0.94
N VAL A 7 -4.65 -3.16 0.38
CA VAL A 7 -3.51 -3.24 1.28
C VAL A 7 -3.47 -4.54 2.05
N PHE A 8 -2.27 -4.98 2.42
CA PHE A 8 -2.09 -6.10 3.33
C PHE A 8 -1.90 -5.57 4.74
N VAL A 9 -2.85 -5.91 5.62
CA VAL A 9 -2.81 -5.56 7.03
C VAL A 9 -2.32 -6.78 7.81
N GLN A 10 -1.24 -6.62 8.57
CA GLN A 10 -0.68 -7.71 9.35
C GLN A 10 -1.70 -8.26 10.35
N GLY A 11 -1.91 -9.58 10.34
CA GLY A 11 -2.93 -10.25 11.16
C GLY A 11 -4.36 -10.16 10.63
N ARG A 12 -4.62 -9.46 9.51
CA ARG A 12 -5.95 -9.39 8.88
C ARG A 12 -5.95 -9.80 7.39
N GLY A 13 -4.80 -9.72 6.72
CA GLY A 13 -4.67 -10.06 5.30
C GLY A 13 -5.06 -8.92 4.37
N TRP A 14 -5.49 -9.27 3.15
CA TRP A 14 -5.90 -8.32 2.12
C TRP A 14 -7.16 -7.56 2.53
N THR A 15 -7.06 -6.25 2.56
CA THR A 15 -8.07 -5.33 3.07
C THR A 15 -8.30 -4.20 2.05
N PRO A 16 -9.56 -3.88 1.69
CA PRO A 16 -9.86 -2.75 0.83
C PRO A 16 -9.36 -1.43 1.42
N LEU A 17 -8.76 -0.57 0.58
CA LEU A 17 -8.12 0.66 1.07
C LEU A 17 -9.08 1.55 1.86
N ARG A 18 -10.34 1.66 1.44
CA ARG A 18 -11.40 2.42 2.13
C ARG A 18 -11.61 2.07 3.61
N GLN A 19 -11.20 0.88 4.05
CA GLN A 19 -11.35 0.44 5.44
C GLN A 19 -10.23 0.93 6.36
N VAL A 20 -9.13 1.42 5.79
CA VAL A 20 -7.91 1.82 6.50
C VAL A 20 -7.46 3.23 6.15
N PHE A 21 -7.90 3.75 5.01
CA PHE A 21 -7.61 5.09 4.54
C PHE A 21 -8.87 5.70 3.91
N ARG A 22 -9.07 7.02 4.04
CA ARG A 22 -10.26 7.71 3.50
C ARG A 22 -10.14 7.95 1.99
N HIS A 23 -9.98 6.88 1.23
CA HIS A 23 -9.87 6.86 -0.23
C HIS A 23 -10.44 5.53 -0.74
N SER A 24 -11.14 5.49 -1.87
CA SER A 24 -11.70 4.23 -2.41
C SER A 24 -10.63 3.18 -2.65
N GLY A 25 -9.46 3.63 -3.10
CA GLY A 25 -8.36 2.80 -3.59
C GLY A 25 -8.30 2.74 -5.11
N VAL A 26 -9.29 3.30 -5.81
CA VAL A 26 -9.34 3.33 -7.28
C VAL A 26 -8.72 4.62 -7.78
N VAL A 27 -7.79 4.53 -8.73
CA VAL A 27 -7.09 5.67 -9.34
C VAL A 27 -6.94 5.48 -10.86
N ALA A 28 -6.64 6.57 -11.58
CA ALA A 28 -6.75 6.62 -13.02
C ALA A 28 -5.62 5.88 -13.74
N SER A 29 -4.44 5.75 -13.11
CA SER A 29 -3.28 5.09 -13.72
C SER A 29 -2.57 4.11 -12.78
N PHE A 30 -1.79 3.21 -13.39
CA PHE A 30 -0.98 2.25 -12.65
C PHE A 30 0.06 2.94 -11.75
N ASP A 31 0.70 4.01 -12.24
CA ASP A 31 1.71 4.75 -11.49
C ASP A 31 1.09 5.51 -10.30
N GLU A 32 -0.13 6.03 -10.46
CA GLU A 32 -0.92 6.56 -9.34
C GLU A 32 -1.22 5.48 -8.32
N ALA A 33 -1.56 4.25 -8.76
CA ALA A 33 -1.85 3.14 -7.84
C ALA A 33 -0.61 2.73 -7.04
N LEU A 34 0.56 2.71 -7.66
CA LEU A 34 1.83 2.47 -6.97
C LEU A 34 2.13 3.59 -5.95
N SER A 35 1.91 4.84 -6.34
CA SER A 35 2.16 6.01 -5.49
C SER A 35 1.19 6.08 -4.30
N LEU A 36 -0.08 5.73 -4.52
CA LEU A 36 -1.09 5.61 -3.47
C LEU A 36 -0.75 4.48 -2.50
N GLY A 37 -0.44 3.30 -3.01
CA GLY A 37 -0.10 2.13 -2.19
C GLY A 37 1.14 2.35 -1.32
N CYS A 38 2.20 2.94 -1.89
CA CYS A 38 3.42 3.19 -1.12
C CYS A 38 3.21 4.27 -0.05
N MET A 39 2.45 5.33 -0.34
CA MET A 39 2.09 6.36 0.64
C MET A 39 1.39 5.75 1.85
N VAL A 40 0.42 4.86 1.64
CA VAL A 40 -0.36 4.26 2.73
C VAL A 40 0.53 3.38 3.62
N VAL A 41 1.39 2.56 3.01
CA VAL A 41 2.35 1.73 3.77
C VAL A 41 3.32 2.61 4.57
N LEU A 42 3.91 3.64 3.94
CA LEU A 42 4.87 4.52 4.61
C LEU A 42 4.23 5.31 5.75
N LYS A 43 3.01 5.84 5.55
CA LYS A 43 2.24 6.49 6.63
C LYS A 43 1.99 5.54 7.80
N SER A 44 1.66 4.27 7.53
CA SER A 44 1.48 3.28 8.61
C SER A 44 2.76 3.09 9.39
N VAL A 45 3.92 3.00 8.74
CA VAL A 45 5.21 2.82 9.43
C VAL A 45 5.60 4.04 10.26
N GLU A 46 5.40 5.24 9.72
CA GLU A 46 5.66 6.50 10.42
C GLU A 46 4.82 6.62 11.69
N GLN A 47 3.55 6.20 11.63
CA GLN A 47 2.64 6.20 12.78
C GLN A 47 3.01 5.13 13.82
N THR A 48 3.53 3.98 13.39
CA THR A 48 3.77 2.87 14.32
C THR A 48 5.05 3.03 15.14
N SER A 49 6.03 3.85 14.74
CA SER A 49 7.24 4.31 15.48
C SER A 49 7.86 3.36 16.54
N ARG A 50 7.75 2.05 16.39
CA ARG A 50 8.20 1.07 17.40
C ARG A 50 9.51 0.46 16.95
N ALA A 51 10.42 0.30 17.90
CA ALA A 51 11.76 -0.28 17.70
C ALA A 51 11.75 -1.76 17.28
N ALA A 52 10.58 -2.41 17.19
CA ALA A 52 10.43 -3.86 17.00
C ALA A 52 9.40 -4.20 15.91
N GLY A 53 9.78 -4.01 14.64
CA GLY A 53 9.08 -4.55 13.47
C GLY A 53 7.61 -4.12 13.30
N ALA A 54 6.94 -4.73 12.32
CA ALA A 54 5.51 -4.55 12.13
C ALA A 54 4.69 -5.41 13.12
N SER A 55 3.61 -4.83 13.63
CA SER A 55 2.65 -5.39 14.58
C SER A 55 1.31 -5.73 13.91
N ALA A 56 0.48 -6.51 14.59
CA ALA A 56 -0.88 -6.76 14.12
C ALA A 56 -1.65 -5.43 13.96
N GLY A 57 -2.25 -5.24 12.79
CA GLY A 57 -2.94 -4.00 12.41
C GLY A 57 -2.12 -3.06 11.52
N ASP A 58 -0.80 -3.25 11.40
CA ASP A 58 0.03 -2.43 10.53
C ASP A 58 -0.20 -2.74 9.05
N VAL A 59 -0.15 -1.71 8.22
CA VAL A 59 -0.13 -1.85 6.77
C VAL A 59 1.31 -2.07 6.31
N VAL A 60 1.56 -3.24 5.75
CA VAL A 60 2.91 -3.75 5.46
C VAL A 60 3.16 -3.98 3.97
N GLY A 61 2.10 -3.91 3.16
CA GLY A 61 2.21 -3.82 1.71
C GLY A 61 0.87 -3.56 1.05
N PHE A 62 0.88 -3.65 -0.27
CA PHE A 62 -0.27 -3.42 -1.11
C PHE A 62 -0.23 -4.26 -2.38
N ARG A 63 -1.35 -4.41 -3.06
CA ARG A 63 -1.44 -4.98 -4.40
C ARG A 63 -2.23 -4.07 -5.30
N VAL A 64 -1.93 -4.16 -6.59
CA VAL A 64 -2.58 -3.35 -7.64
C VAL A 64 -3.30 -4.28 -8.60
N MET A 65 -4.55 -3.95 -8.93
CA MET A 65 -5.42 -4.74 -9.80
C MET A 65 -6.16 -3.84 -10.78
N GLU A 66 -6.41 -4.31 -12.00
CA GLU A 66 -7.23 -3.60 -12.98
C GLU A 66 -8.71 -3.70 -12.62
N VAL A 67 -9.44 -2.59 -12.74
CA VAL A 67 -10.88 -2.50 -12.47
C VAL A 67 -11.60 -1.58 -13.46
N SER A 68 -12.93 -1.69 -13.49
CA SER A 68 -13.81 -0.86 -14.31
C SER A 68 -14.53 0.26 -13.54
N ASP A 69 -14.17 0.46 -12.26
CA ASP A 69 -14.76 1.49 -11.41
C ASP A 69 -14.27 2.90 -11.78
N GLU A 70 -15.01 3.92 -11.35
CA GLU A 70 -14.63 5.33 -11.51
C GLU A 70 -13.47 5.67 -10.56
N PRO A 71 -12.37 6.28 -11.04
CA PRO A 71 -11.22 6.62 -10.22
C PRO A 71 -11.48 7.85 -9.34
N ASP A 72 -10.97 7.81 -8.11
CA ASP A 72 -10.83 8.99 -7.28
C ASP A 72 -9.54 9.74 -7.62
N PRO A 73 -9.48 11.07 -7.40
CA PRO A 73 -8.23 11.82 -7.52
C PRO A 73 -7.17 11.33 -6.54
N LEU A 74 -5.95 11.15 -7.02
CA LEU A 74 -4.81 10.81 -6.15
C LEU A 74 -4.65 11.88 -5.04
N PRO A 75 -4.49 11.48 -3.76
CA PRO A 75 -4.25 12.43 -2.68
C PRO A 75 -2.99 13.28 -2.94
N PRO A 76 -3.01 14.59 -2.63
CA PRO A 76 -1.89 15.49 -2.93
C PRO A 76 -0.60 15.14 -2.17
N GLU A 77 -0.72 14.46 -1.04
CA GLU A 77 0.41 13.95 -0.25
C GLU A 77 1.00 12.62 -0.77
N ALA A 78 0.49 12.09 -1.90
CA ALA A 78 0.97 10.82 -2.44
C ALA A 78 2.45 10.90 -2.81
N VAL A 79 3.20 9.88 -2.41
CA VAL A 79 4.63 9.80 -2.66
C VAL A 79 4.85 9.20 -4.03
N LYS A 80 5.66 9.84 -4.88
CA LYS A 80 6.00 9.29 -6.19
C LYS A 80 6.72 7.95 -6.02
N TRP A 81 6.18 6.91 -6.67
CA TRP A 81 6.74 5.57 -6.63
C TRP A 81 8.25 5.52 -6.93
N GLU A 82 8.73 6.28 -7.91
CA GLU A 82 10.13 6.28 -8.33
C GLU A 82 11.10 6.62 -7.18
N TYR A 83 10.66 7.45 -6.24
CA TYR A 83 11.48 7.91 -5.13
C TYR A 83 11.60 6.86 -4.02
N VAL A 84 10.64 5.94 -3.91
CA VAL A 84 10.55 4.98 -2.80
C VAL A 84 10.56 3.52 -3.24
N ARG A 85 10.57 3.22 -4.55
CA ARG A 85 10.54 1.86 -5.10
C ARG A 85 11.62 0.94 -4.51
N HIS A 86 12.79 1.49 -4.18
CA HIS A 86 13.92 0.75 -3.61
C HIS A 86 13.62 0.17 -2.21
N ARG A 87 12.55 0.65 -1.55
CA ARG A 87 12.10 0.18 -0.25
C ARG A 87 11.12 -1.00 -0.34
N PHE A 88 10.69 -1.39 -1.54
CA PHE A 88 9.64 -2.39 -1.71
C PHE A 88 10.16 -3.60 -2.50
N PHE A 89 9.78 -4.79 -2.06
CA PHE A 89 9.92 -6.03 -2.80
C PHE A 89 8.61 -6.37 -3.52
N ARG A 90 8.71 -6.86 -4.76
CA ARG A 90 7.54 -7.23 -5.58
C ARG A 90 7.38 -8.75 -5.68
N ARG A 91 6.16 -9.24 -5.48
CA ARG A 91 5.76 -10.63 -5.75
C ARG A 91 4.42 -10.66 -6.49
N GLY A 92 4.46 -10.96 -7.80
CA GLY A 92 3.28 -10.89 -8.65
C GLY A 92 2.75 -9.45 -8.76
N SER A 93 1.49 -9.24 -8.37
CA SER A 93 0.85 -7.92 -8.29
C SER A 93 1.01 -7.21 -6.93
N ALA A 94 1.69 -7.84 -5.97
CA ALA A 94 1.89 -7.33 -4.62
C ALA A 94 3.27 -6.67 -4.42
N TYR A 95 3.29 -5.65 -3.58
CA TYR A 95 4.44 -4.82 -3.21
C TYR A 95 4.50 -4.72 -1.68
N PHE A 96 5.62 -5.13 -1.11
CA PHE A 96 5.79 -5.31 0.32
C PHE A 96 7.01 -4.55 0.81
N LEU A 97 6.91 -3.86 1.96
CA LEU A 97 8.02 -3.05 2.46
C LEU A 97 9.18 -3.94 2.94
N TYR A 98 10.39 -3.60 2.48
CA TYR A 98 11.63 -4.26 2.82
C TYR A 98 12.05 -3.88 4.25
N LYS A 99 12.35 -4.88 5.10
CA LYS A 99 12.77 -4.78 6.52
C LYS A 99 11.69 -4.52 7.59
N SER A 100 10.40 -4.47 7.27
CA SER A 100 9.34 -4.50 8.29
C SER A 100 8.80 -5.91 8.59
N TRP A 101 9.25 -6.92 7.86
CA TRP A 101 8.84 -8.31 8.01
C TRP A 101 10.00 -9.27 8.28
N SER A 102 9.86 -10.06 9.33
CA SER A 102 10.44 -11.39 9.43
C SER A 102 9.45 -12.39 8.81
N TRP A 103 9.92 -13.22 7.88
CA TRP A 103 9.18 -14.43 7.52
C TRP A 103 9.12 -15.34 8.75
N PRO A 104 7.97 -16.00 9.06
CA PRO A 104 8.06 -17.24 9.82
C PRO A 104 8.79 -18.24 8.92
N ASP A 105 9.92 -18.77 9.40
CA ASP A 105 10.58 -19.93 8.80
C ASP A 105 9.61 -21.12 8.69
#